data_AF-A0A9R0RJG7-F1
#
_entry.id   AF-A0A9R0RJG7-F1
#
_cell.length_a   1.000
_cell.length_b   1.000
_cell.length_c   1.000
_cell.angle_alpha   90.00
_cell.angle_beta   90.00
_cell.angle_gamma   90.00
#
_symmetry.space_group_name_H-M   'P 1'
#
loop_
_entity.id
_entity.type
_entity.pdbx_description
1 polymer ?
#
loop_
_entity_poly.entity_id
_entity_poly.type
_entity_poly.pdbx_seq_one_letter_code
_entity_poly.pdbx_strand_id
1 'polypeptide(L)'
;MAAIMAARGQGLEQDFDFFVVVDFEATCVKDGRIFPQEIIEFPAVLVDGATGRIESAFRRYVRPKHHSVLTEFCRELTGIRQEDVDGGVELGDALWLHDSWLKATTAGAGNKRGVRLAVVTWGDWDCRTMLEFECRFKGIEKPSYFDRWINLRVPFQAALGGGGRVNLQEAVRAAGLDWEGRLHCGLDDALNTARLLAEIMRRGVKITITGSLAPPPPIQQKQQPGANPCGGSPALAPPPIQQQPPRTGPCSGTFALVPAPAPIQQKQQPPQPHIISPCGGSSACFSYCGVATRGAMEPGPMRSGCANWTPAMGPYFLWSN
;
A
#
# COMPACT_ATOMS: atom_id res chain seq x y z
N MET A 1 14.20 25.70 -44.41
CA MET A 1 12.95 25.32 -43.76
C MET A 1 13.05 25.67 -42.28
N ALA A 2 12.39 26.75 -41.87
CA ALA A 2 12.28 27.15 -40.46
C ALA A 2 10.85 26.85 -39.96
N ALA A 3 10.66 26.96 -38.64
CA ALA A 3 9.38 26.80 -37.93
C ALA A 3 8.85 25.36 -37.69
N ILE A 4 9.60 24.55 -36.94
CA ILE A 4 9.02 23.73 -35.86
C ILE A 4 9.81 24.01 -34.56
N MET A 5 9.62 25.22 -34.02
CA MET A 5 10.05 25.62 -32.67
C MET A 5 8.88 26.32 -31.98
N ALA A 6 7.72 25.65 -31.97
CA ALA A 6 6.57 26.06 -31.19
C ALA A 6 6.77 25.59 -29.74
N ALA A 7 7.10 26.55 -28.86
CA ALA A 7 7.06 26.48 -27.40
C ALA A 7 7.10 25.08 -26.76
N ARG A 8 8.31 24.57 -26.49
CA ARG A 8 8.49 23.67 -25.35
C ARG A 8 8.10 24.45 -24.10
N GLY A 9 6.95 24.12 -23.51
CA GLY A 9 6.67 24.51 -22.13
C GLY A 9 7.83 24.02 -21.25
N GLN A 10 8.22 24.79 -20.24
CA GLN A 10 9.33 24.45 -19.33
C GLN A 10 8.91 23.35 -18.34
N GLY A 11 8.57 22.17 -18.87
CA GLY A 11 8.37 20.95 -18.09
C GLY A 11 9.70 20.47 -17.53
N LEU A 12 9.67 19.94 -16.30
CA LEU A 12 10.84 19.33 -15.69
C LEU A 12 11.17 18.03 -16.43
N GLU A 13 12.40 17.92 -16.94
CA GLU A 13 12.89 16.71 -17.59
C GLU A 13 12.84 15.51 -16.63
N GLN A 14 12.24 14.39 -17.06
CA GLN A 14 12.11 13.18 -16.26
C GLN A 14 13.29 12.21 -16.47
N ASP A 15 13.51 11.32 -15.50
CA ASP A 15 14.61 10.33 -15.58
C ASP A 15 14.27 9.07 -16.40
N PHE A 16 13.01 8.96 -16.84
CA PHE A 16 12.50 7.87 -17.64
C PHE A 16 12.04 8.40 -19.00
N ASP A 17 12.31 7.62 -20.05
CA ASP A 17 11.86 7.93 -21.41
C ASP A 17 10.36 7.60 -21.55
N PHE A 18 9.88 6.57 -20.83
CA PHE A 18 8.46 6.25 -20.71
C PHE A 18 8.05 5.81 -19.30
N PHE A 19 6.79 6.03 -18.97
CA PHE A 19 6.10 5.43 -17.84
C PHE A 19 5.09 4.40 -18.34
N VAL A 20 4.95 3.28 -17.61
CA VAL A 20 4.02 2.20 -17.93
C VAL A 20 3.02 2.11 -16.77
N VAL A 21 1.83 2.66 -16.95
CA VAL A 21 0.80 2.72 -15.90
C VAL A 21 -0.01 1.43 -15.91
N VAL A 22 -0.13 0.77 -14.76
CA VAL A 22 -0.80 -0.53 -14.59
C VAL A 22 -1.76 -0.47 -13.40
N ASP A 23 -2.93 -1.09 -13.54
CA ASP A 23 -3.94 -1.24 -12.48
C ASP A 23 -4.62 -2.61 -12.69
N PHE A 24 -4.35 -3.60 -11.82
CA PHE A 24 -4.84 -4.96 -12.04
C PHE A 24 -6.23 -5.17 -11.44
N GLU A 25 -7.17 -5.74 -12.20
CA GLU A 25 -8.35 -6.34 -11.59
C GLU A 25 -8.08 -7.80 -11.25
N ALA A 26 -8.60 -8.24 -10.10
CA ALA A 26 -8.39 -9.60 -9.59
C ALA A 26 -9.69 -10.22 -9.05
N THR A 27 -9.72 -11.55 -8.97
CA THR A 27 -10.83 -12.29 -8.35
C THR A 27 -11.12 -11.76 -6.94
N CYS A 28 -12.39 -11.62 -6.59
CA CYS A 28 -12.79 -11.15 -5.27
C CYS A 28 -14.13 -11.73 -4.83
N VAL A 29 -14.44 -11.55 -3.55
CA VAL A 29 -15.69 -11.97 -2.92
C VAL A 29 -16.14 -10.87 -1.97
N LYS A 30 -17.46 -10.69 -1.85
CA LYS A 30 -18.05 -9.69 -0.96
C LYS A 30 -17.69 -9.99 0.51
N ASP A 31 -17.39 -8.93 1.26
CA ASP A 31 -17.16 -8.96 2.72
C ASP A 31 -16.09 -9.97 3.21
N GLY A 32 -15.14 -10.37 2.34
CA GLY A 32 -14.17 -11.41 2.63
C GLY A 32 -12.87 -11.32 1.82
N ARG A 33 -12.11 -12.41 1.83
CA ARG A 33 -10.91 -12.59 1.00
C ARG A 33 -11.00 -13.93 0.29
N ILE A 34 -10.63 -13.95 -0.99
CA ILE A 34 -10.50 -15.17 -1.79
C ILE A 34 -9.03 -15.62 -1.77
N PHE A 35 -8.78 -16.93 -1.75
CA PHE A 35 -7.43 -17.48 -1.79
C PHE A 35 -7.37 -18.73 -2.71
N PRO A 36 -6.39 -18.83 -3.62
CA PRO A 36 -5.52 -17.73 -4.06
C PRO A 36 -6.36 -16.61 -4.69
N GLN A 37 -5.88 -15.36 -4.58
CA GLN A 37 -6.37 -14.29 -5.44
C GLN A 37 -5.66 -14.41 -6.80
N GLU A 38 -6.37 -14.15 -7.90
CA GLU A 38 -5.86 -14.32 -9.27
C GLU A 38 -6.22 -13.08 -10.10
N ILE A 39 -5.28 -12.54 -10.87
CA ILE A 39 -5.48 -11.45 -11.83
C ILE A 39 -6.46 -11.92 -12.91
N ILE A 40 -7.42 -11.06 -13.25
CA ILE A 40 -8.44 -11.28 -14.28
C ILE A 40 -8.46 -10.18 -15.35
N GLU A 41 -7.89 -9.01 -15.07
CA GLU A 41 -7.56 -8.01 -16.09
C GLU A 41 -6.13 -7.50 -15.91
N PHE A 42 -5.39 -7.47 -17.01
CA PHE A 42 -4.06 -6.87 -17.14
C PHE A 42 -4.11 -5.76 -18.20
N PRO A 43 -4.34 -4.51 -17.78
CA PRO A 43 -4.19 -3.33 -18.60
C PRO A 43 -2.78 -2.72 -18.44
N ALA A 44 -2.34 -1.97 -19.44
CA ALA A 44 -1.20 -1.06 -19.29
C ALA A 44 -1.37 0.17 -20.20
N VAL A 45 -0.90 1.34 -19.75
CA VAL A 45 -0.92 2.58 -20.52
C VAL A 45 0.48 3.15 -20.60
N LEU A 46 1.00 3.33 -21.82
CA LEU A 46 2.31 3.90 -22.09
C LEU A 46 2.21 5.42 -22.16
N VAL A 47 3.01 6.13 -21.35
CA VAL A 47 3.07 7.59 -21.28
C VAL A 47 4.49 8.05 -21.60
N ASP A 48 4.63 8.97 -22.55
CA ASP A 48 5.92 9.59 -22.90
C ASP A 48 6.44 10.47 -21.76
N GLY A 49 7.68 10.21 -21.32
CA GLY A 49 8.27 10.83 -20.15
C GLY A 49 8.67 12.30 -20.32
N ALA A 50 8.76 12.80 -21.55
CA ALA A 50 9.12 14.19 -21.85
C ALA A 50 7.89 15.12 -21.97
N THR A 51 6.76 14.57 -22.41
CA THR A 51 5.55 15.33 -22.76
C THR A 51 4.34 15.00 -21.89
N GLY A 52 4.34 13.85 -21.20
CA GLY A 52 3.16 13.33 -20.50
C GLY A 52 2.05 12.83 -21.43
N ARG A 53 2.32 12.69 -22.75
CA ARG A 53 1.33 12.20 -23.71
C ARG A 53 1.12 10.70 -23.56
N ILE A 54 -0.13 10.25 -23.61
CA ILE A 54 -0.46 8.82 -23.72
C ILE A 54 -0.17 8.37 -25.16
N GLU A 55 0.73 7.40 -25.31
CA GLU A 55 1.22 6.90 -26.61
C GLU A 55 0.47 5.67 -27.09
N SER A 56 0.16 4.74 -26.17
CA SER A 56 -0.54 3.49 -26.48
C SER A 56 -1.18 2.93 -25.21
N ALA A 57 -2.21 2.11 -25.38
CA ALA A 57 -2.73 1.24 -24.33
C ALA A 57 -2.60 -0.24 -24.71
N PHE A 58 -2.63 -1.10 -23.70
CA PHE A 58 -2.67 -2.56 -23.76
C PHE A 58 -3.76 -3.05 -22.82
N ARG A 59 -4.43 -4.14 -23.17
CA ARG A 59 -5.42 -4.81 -22.33
C ARG A 59 -5.46 -6.29 -22.65
N ARG A 60 -5.41 -7.14 -21.64
CA ARG A 60 -5.75 -8.57 -21.73
C ARG A 60 -6.58 -8.99 -20.53
N TYR A 61 -7.64 -9.73 -20.78
CA TYR A 61 -8.25 -10.52 -19.71
C TYR A 61 -7.42 -11.77 -19.46
N VAL A 62 -7.33 -12.15 -18.19
CA VAL A 62 -6.55 -13.28 -17.71
C VAL A 62 -7.51 -14.34 -17.18
N ARG A 63 -7.30 -15.58 -17.56
CA ARG A 63 -8.14 -16.71 -17.17
C ARG A 63 -7.69 -17.27 -15.81
N PRO A 64 -8.49 -17.12 -14.72
CA PRO A 64 -8.15 -17.69 -13.43
C PRO A 64 -8.22 -19.22 -13.46
N LYS A 65 -7.35 -19.90 -12.72
CA LYS A 65 -7.23 -21.36 -12.71
C LYS A 65 -7.83 -22.03 -11.47
N HIS A 66 -7.91 -21.31 -10.36
CA HIS A 66 -8.40 -21.83 -9.08
C HIS A 66 -9.84 -21.40 -8.83
N HIS A 67 -10.15 -20.14 -9.14
CA HIS A 67 -11.50 -19.57 -9.06
C HIS A 67 -11.96 -19.18 -10.46
N SER A 68 -12.15 -20.20 -11.31
CA SER A 68 -12.48 -20.02 -12.73
C SER A 68 -13.83 -19.33 -12.95
N VAL A 69 -14.79 -19.53 -12.04
CA VAL A 69 -16.09 -18.84 -12.06
C VAL A 69 -16.01 -17.59 -11.17
N LEU A 70 -16.22 -16.42 -11.78
CA LEU A 70 -16.24 -15.15 -11.06
C LEU A 70 -17.47 -15.07 -10.14
N THR A 71 -17.28 -14.56 -8.92
CA THR A 71 -18.41 -14.27 -8.02
C THR A 71 -19.26 -13.14 -8.60
N GLU A 72 -20.57 -13.11 -8.31
CA GLU A 72 -21.45 -12.03 -8.78
C GLU A 72 -20.90 -10.65 -8.36
N PHE A 73 -20.48 -10.52 -7.10
CA PHE A 73 -19.84 -9.31 -6.58
C PHE A 73 -18.59 -8.90 -7.38
N CYS A 74 -17.77 -9.85 -7.82
CA CYS A 74 -16.59 -9.57 -8.64
C CYS A 74 -16.99 -8.98 -9.99
N ARG A 75 -17.98 -9.57 -10.67
CA ARG A 75 -18.50 -9.06 -11.96
C ARG A 75 -19.20 -7.71 -11.81
N GLU A 76 -19.99 -7.53 -10.75
CA GLU A 76 -20.66 -6.27 -10.44
C GLU A 76 -19.65 -5.16 -10.11
N LEU A 77 -18.58 -5.49 -9.37
CA LEU A 77 -17.52 -4.55 -9.02
C LEU A 77 -16.73 -4.15 -10.26
N THR A 78 -16.16 -5.11 -10.99
CA THR A 78 -15.19 -4.82 -12.09
C THR A 78 -15.83 -4.61 -13.46
N GLY A 79 -17.07 -5.07 -13.65
CA GLY A 79 -17.75 -5.08 -14.94
C GLY A 79 -17.28 -6.20 -15.89
N ILE A 80 -16.30 -7.01 -15.46
CA ILE A 80 -15.76 -8.13 -16.22
C ILE A 80 -16.78 -9.27 -16.24
N ARG A 81 -17.09 -9.78 -17.43
CA ARG A 81 -18.02 -10.89 -17.61
C ARG A 81 -17.32 -12.23 -17.47
N GLN A 82 -18.09 -13.30 -17.26
CA GLN A 82 -17.53 -14.65 -17.27
C GLN A 82 -16.91 -15.00 -18.64
N GLU A 83 -17.57 -14.60 -19.73
CA GLU A 83 -17.07 -14.79 -21.11
C GLU A 83 -15.73 -14.08 -21.39
N ASP A 84 -15.45 -12.96 -20.72
CA ASP A 84 -14.19 -12.22 -20.85
C ASP A 84 -13.00 -13.02 -20.29
N VAL A 85 -13.17 -13.65 -19.12
CA VAL A 85 -12.11 -14.47 -18.48
C VAL A 85 -12.05 -15.89 -19.03
N ASP A 86 -13.17 -16.46 -19.48
CA ASP A 86 -13.21 -17.76 -20.17
C ASP A 86 -12.43 -17.69 -21.50
N GLY A 87 -12.56 -16.57 -22.23
CA GLY A 87 -11.75 -16.25 -23.40
C GLY A 87 -10.36 -15.66 -23.10
N GLY A 88 -10.01 -15.53 -21.82
CA GLY A 88 -8.75 -14.94 -21.36
C GLY A 88 -7.53 -15.82 -21.60
N VAL A 89 -6.35 -15.18 -21.67
CA VAL A 89 -5.06 -15.86 -21.75
C VAL A 89 -4.55 -16.25 -20.36
N GLU A 90 -3.51 -17.07 -20.25
CA GLU A 90 -2.90 -17.33 -18.94
C GLU A 90 -2.00 -16.15 -18.53
N LEU A 91 -1.76 -15.94 -17.23
CA LEU A 91 -0.98 -14.79 -16.74
C LEU A 91 0.43 -14.72 -17.34
N GLY A 92 1.08 -15.87 -17.56
CA GLY A 92 2.39 -15.93 -18.22
C GLY A 92 2.35 -15.42 -19.67
N ASP A 93 1.30 -15.78 -20.42
CA ASP A 93 1.09 -15.29 -21.77
C ASP A 93 0.76 -13.80 -21.78
N ALA A 94 -0.05 -13.32 -20.82
CA ALA A 94 -0.35 -11.89 -20.66
C ALA A 94 0.92 -11.06 -20.40
N LEU A 95 1.81 -11.55 -19.52
CA LEU A 95 3.12 -10.94 -19.25
C LEU A 95 4.01 -10.91 -20.50
N TRP A 96 4.06 -12.01 -21.26
CA TRP A 96 4.83 -12.07 -22.52
C TRP A 96 4.27 -11.14 -23.60
N LEU A 97 2.94 -11.07 -23.74
CA LEU A 97 2.25 -10.18 -24.66
C LEU A 97 2.45 -8.70 -24.29
N HIS A 98 2.41 -8.38 -23.00
CA HIS A 98 2.70 -7.04 -22.47
C HIS A 98 4.14 -6.64 -22.79
N ASP A 99 5.11 -7.51 -22.52
CA ASP A 99 6.53 -7.26 -22.80
C ASP A 99 6.81 -7.08 -24.30
N SER A 100 6.16 -7.89 -25.15
CA SER A 100 6.24 -7.76 -26.61
C SER A 100 5.62 -6.43 -27.10
N TRP A 101 4.48 -6.03 -26.52
CA TRP A 101 3.84 -4.74 -26.82
C TRP A 101 4.72 -3.56 -26.42
N LEU A 102 5.33 -3.57 -25.23
CA LEU A 102 6.27 -2.52 -24.82
C LEU A 102 7.46 -2.42 -25.78
N LYS A 103 8.10 -3.56 -26.11
CA LYS A 103 9.24 -3.59 -27.04
C LYS A 103 8.89 -3.04 -28.44
N ALA A 104 7.69 -3.34 -28.93
CA ALA A 104 7.22 -2.87 -30.23
C ALA A 104 6.87 -1.37 -30.22
N THR A 105 6.16 -0.89 -29.18
CA THR A 105 5.73 0.51 -29.05
C THR A 105 6.88 1.47 -28.74
N THR A 106 7.89 1.04 -27.99
CA THR A 106 9.10 1.85 -27.71
C THR A 106 10.23 1.61 -28.73
N ALA A 107 9.97 0.92 -29.85
CA ALA A 107 10.98 0.60 -30.85
C ALA A 107 11.55 1.88 -31.49
N GLY A 108 12.88 2.04 -31.47
CA GLY A 108 13.56 3.22 -31.99
C GLY A 108 13.57 4.43 -31.04
N ALA A 109 12.93 4.35 -29.87
CA ALA A 109 13.04 5.35 -28.82
C ALA A 109 14.27 5.11 -27.90
N GLY A 110 14.54 6.06 -27.00
CA GLY A 110 15.68 6.02 -26.09
C GLY A 110 17.00 6.46 -26.74
N ASN A 111 18.12 6.12 -26.09
CA ASN A 111 19.47 6.47 -26.59
C ASN A 111 20.37 5.22 -26.66
N LYS A 112 21.69 5.40 -26.84
CA LYS A 112 22.67 4.29 -26.91
C LYS A 112 22.67 3.33 -25.70
N ARG A 113 22.03 3.71 -24.59
CA ARG A 113 21.85 2.88 -23.37
C ARG A 113 20.51 2.14 -23.32
N GLY A 114 19.69 2.22 -24.37
CA GLY A 114 18.34 1.67 -24.43
C GLY A 114 17.27 2.66 -23.96
N VAL A 115 16.05 2.13 -23.80
CA VAL A 115 14.87 2.84 -23.29
C VAL A 115 14.81 2.71 -21.77
N ARG A 116 14.71 3.84 -21.06
CA ARG A 116 14.47 3.88 -19.62
C ARG A 116 12.97 3.88 -19.37
N LEU A 117 12.46 2.83 -18.74
CA LEU A 117 11.04 2.69 -18.41
C LEU A 117 10.85 2.49 -16.90
N ALA A 118 9.71 2.92 -16.38
CA ALA A 118 9.29 2.66 -15.01
C ALA A 118 7.80 2.32 -14.95
N VAL A 119 7.46 1.30 -14.16
CA VAL A 119 6.06 0.97 -13.87
C VAL A 119 5.47 1.99 -12.90
N VAL A 120 4.24 2.42 -13.15
CA VAL A 120 3.46 3.34 -12.31
C VAL A 120 2.17 2.65 -11.92
N THR A 121 1.78 2.76 -10.66
CA THR A 121 0.56 2.18 -10.11
C THR A 121 -0.08 3.20 -9.17
N TRP A 122 -1.40 3.12 -8.94
CA TRP A 122 -2.02 4.01 -7.95
C TRP A 122 -1.60 3.65 -6.52
N GLY A 123 -1.22 2.40 -6.23
CA GLY A 123 -0.75 1.97 -4.92
C GLY A 123 0.30 0.87 -4.99
N ASP A 124 0.82 0.42 -3.84
CA ASP A 124 1.77 -0.70 -3.82
C ASP A 124 1.12 -2.07 -4.14
N TRP A 125 -0.20 -2.19 -4.09
CA TRP A 125 -0.89 -3.48 -4.13
C TRP A 125 -0.60 -4.26 -5.42
N ASP A 126 -0.67 -3.62 -6.59
CA ASP A 126 -0.46 -4.23 -7.91
C ASP A 126 0.86 -4.99 -8.02
N CYS A 127 1.99 -4.29 -7.86
CA CYS A 127 3.33 -4.87 -8.00
C CYS A 127 3.80 -5.61 -6.75
N ARG A 128 3.57 -5.07 -5.54
CA ARG A 128 4.08 -5.65 -4.28
C ARG A 128 3.28 -6.86 -3.82
N THR A 129 1.96 -6.84 -4.04
CA THR A 129 1.03 -7.82 -3.49
C THR A 129 0.50 -8.73 -4.57
N MET A 130 -0.24 -8.21 -5.55
CA MET A 130 -1.01 -9.02 -6.49
C MET A 130 -0.11 -9.81 -7.44
N LEU A 131 0.64 -9.11 -8.30
CA LEU A 131 1.49 -9.75 -9.32
C LEU A 131 2.60 -10.59 -8.69
N GLU A 132 3.27 -10.10 -7.65
CA GLU A 132 4.33 -10.84 -6.96
C GLU A 132 3.79 -12.09 -6.25
N PHE A 133 2.63 -12.03 -5.60
CA PHE A 133 2.01 -13.23 -5.00
C PHE A 133 1.70 -14.27 -6.07
N GLU A 134 0.98 -13.87 -7.13
CA GLU A 134 0.46 -14.83 -8.10
C GLU A 134 1.58 -15.45 -8.94
N CYS A 135 2.57 -14.66 -9.37
CA CYS A 135 3.75 -15.18 -10.06
C CYS A 135 4.51 -16.20 -9.20
N ARG A 136 4.74 -15.92 -7.91
CA ARG A 136 5.37 -16.90 -6.99
C ARG A 136 4.50 -18.13 -6.76
N PHE A 137 3.19 -17.95 -6.61
CA PHE A 137 2.24 -19.03 -6.34
C PHE A 137 2.09 -19.98 -7.54
N LYS A 138 2.12 -19.45 -8.76
CA LYS A 138 1.99 -20.23 -10.02
C LYS A 138 3.33 -20.65 -10.63
N GLY A 139 4.47 -20.22 -10.07
CA GLY A 139 5.80 -20.50 -10.63
C GLY A 139 6.08 -19.78 -11.95
N ILE A 140 5.51 -18.59 -12.15
CA ILE A 140 5.62 -17.78 -13.37
C ILE A 140 6.73 -16.75 -13.19
N GLU A 141 7.68 -16.70 -14.11
CA GLU A 141 8.65 -15.61 -14.18
C GLU A 141 8.00 -14.35 -14.78
N LYS A 142 8.20 -13.19 -14.13
CA LYS A 142 7.74 -11.88 -14.60
C LYS A 142 8.93 -11.01 -15.01
N PRO A 143 8.78 -10.07 -15.96
CA PRO A 143 9.84 -9.13 -16.31
C PRO A 143 10.26 -8.27 -15.10
N SER A 144 11.58 -8.12 -14.90
CA SER A 144 12.14 -7.48 -13.71
C SER A 144 11.87 -5.98 -13.57
N TYR A 145 11.32 -5.33 -14.60
CA TYR A 145 10.82 -3.96 -14.47
C TYR A 145 9.58 -3.84 -13.57
N PHE A 146 8.87 -4.94 -13.28
CA PHE A 146 7.83 -4.96 -12.25
C PHE A 146 8.40 -4.99 -10.82
N ASP A 147 9.69 -5.27 -10.62
CA ASP A 147 10.30 -5.34 -9.28
C ASP A 147 10.53 -3.96 -8.66
N ARG A 148 10.33 -2.87 -9.43
CA ARG A 148 10.51 -1.47 -9.03
C ARG A 148 9.44 -0.58 -9.68
N TRP A 149 8.67 0.14 -8.88
CA TRP A 149 7.53 0.93 -9.37
C TRP A 149 7.42 2.29 -8.68
N ILE A 150 6.55 3.14 -9.25
CA ILE A 150 6.13 4.42 -8.73
C ILE A 150 4.70 4.25 -8.20
N ASN A 151 4.53 4.30 -6.89
CA ASN A 151 3.22 4.46 -6.24
C ASN A 151 2.84 5.93 -6.37
N LEU A 152 1.92 6.24 -7.28
CA LEU A 152 1.59 7.62 -7.68
C LEU A 152 0.97 8.45 -6.55
N ARG A 153 0.44 7.84 -5.48
CA ARG A 153 -0.01 8.56 -4.28
C ARG A 153 1.10 9.41 -3.66
N VAL A 154 2.36 8.97 -3.73
CA VAL A 154 3.49 9.67 -3.10
C VAL A 154 3.77 11.02 -3.78
N PRO A 155 4.07 11.10 -5.09
CA PRO A 155 4.22 12.39 -5.77
C PRO A 155 2.90 13.19 -5.83
N PHE A 156 1.74 12.54 -5.88
CA PHE A 156 0.44 13.22 -5.75
C PHE A 156 0.33 13.97 -4.41
N GLN A 157 0.58 13.30 -3.29
CA GLN A 157 0.52 13.93 -1.96
C GLN A 157 1.55 15.05 -1.81
N ALA A 158 2.75 14.91 -2.38
CA ALA A 158 3.76 15.96 -2.38
C ALA A 158 3.38 17.19 -3.21
N ALA A 159 2.62 17.01 -4.30
CA ALA A 159 2.30 18.07 -5.27
C ALA A 159 0.95 18.77 -5.02
N LEU A 160 -0.01 18.04 -4.45
CA LEU A 160 -1.43 18.40 -4.39
C LEU A 160 -2.04 18.21 -2.98
N GLY A 161 -1.27 17.70 -2.02
CA GLY A 161 -1.78 17.12 -0.78
C GLY A 161 -2.35 18.12 0.23
N GLY A 162 -3.61 17.91 0.60
CA GLY A 162 -4.19 18.36 1.86
C GLY A 162 -4.50 17.18 2.79
N GLY A 163 -3.61 16.90 3.75
CA GLY A 163 -3.85 16.13 5.00
C GLY A 163 -4.33 14.66 4.97
N GLY A 164 -4.98 14.17 3.91
CA GLY A 164 -5.78 12.93 3.95
C GLY A 164 -5.27 11.77 3.08
N ARG A 165 -5.77 10.56 3.39
CA ARG A 165 -5.79 9.44 2.44
C ARG A 165 -6.98 9.62 1.50
N VAL A 166 -6.73 9.66 0.20
CA VAL A 166 -7.75 9.72 -0.86
C VAL A 166 -7.69 8.48 -1.75
N ASN A 167 -8.81 8.12 -2.37
CA ASN A 167 -8.88 7.13 -3.43
C ASN A 167 -8.46 7.74 -4.79
N LEU A 168 -8.38 6.92 -5.85
CA LEU A 168 -7.92 7.37 -7.18
C LEU A 168 -8.85 8.44 -7.76
N GLN A 169 -10.16 8.21 -7.71
CA GLN A 169 -11.16 9.11 -8.28
C GLN A 169 -11.18 10.47 -7.57
N GLU A 170 -11.01 10.48 -6.25
CA GLU A 170 -10.83 11.70 -5.45
C GLU A 170 -9.54 12.44 -5.84
N ALA A 171 -8.44 11.73 -6.08
CA ALA A 171 -7.17 12.32 -6.50
C ALA A 171 -7.23 12.93 -7.91
N VAL A 172 -7.88 12.25 -8.86
CA VAL A 172 -8.16 12.74 -10.21
C VAL A 172 -8.97 14.05 -10.14
N ARG A 173 -10.07 14.07 -9.39
CA ARG A 173 -10.87 15.29 -9.16
C ARG A 173 -10.07 16.41 -8.47
N ALA A 174 -9.27 16.09 -7.45
CA ALA A 174 -8.45 17.06 -6.74
C ALA A 174 -7.33 17.67 -7.61
N ALA A 175 -6.88 16.95 -8.65
CA ALA A 175 -5.96 17.48 -9.65
C ALA A 175 -6.65 18.44 -10.67
N GLY A 176 -7.98 18.56 -10.63
CA GLY A 176 -8.77 19.34 -11.60
C GLY A 176 -9.12 18.57 -12.88
N LEU A 177 -9.12 17.24 -12.81
CA LEU A 177 -9.47 16.35 -13.92
C LEU A 177 -10.83 15.70 -13.66
N ASP A 178 -11.61 15.48 -14.71
CA ASP A 178 -12.82 14.65 -14.64
C ASP A 178 -12.46 13.17 -14.68
N TRP A 179 -13.30 12.35 -14.05
CA TRP A 179 -13.21 10.90 -14.16
C TRP A 179 -13.89 10.44 -15.46
N GLU A 180 -13.17 9.68 -16.28
CA GLU A 180 -13.72 9.07 -17.49
C GLU A 180 -13.79 7.54 -17.37
N GLY A 181 -14.73 6.92 -18.07
CA GLY A 181 -14.89 5.46 -18.04
C GLY A 181 -15.50 4.95 -16.73
N ARG A 182 -15.38 3.64 -16.50
CA ARG A 182 -16.00 2.91 -15.41
C ARG A 182 -14.99 2.66 -14.29
N LEU A 183 -15.32 3.03 -13.04
CA LEU A 183 -14.53 2.62 -11.86
C LEU A 183 -14.34 1.11 -11.82
N HIS A 184 -13.15 0.64 -11.46
CA HIS A 184 -12.80 -0.79 -11.41
C HIS A 184 -12.88 -1.50 -12.78
N CYS A 185 -12.86 -0.76 -13.88
CA CYS A 185 -12.43 -1.28 -15.16
C CYS A 185 -10.94 -0.98 -15.25
N GLY A 186 -10.08 -2.00 -15.17
CA GLY A 186 -8.64 -1.78 -14.98
C GLY A 186 -8.03 -0.85 -16.04
N LEU A 187 -8.46 -0.96 -17.31
CA LEU A 187 -8.01 -0.05 -18.35
C LEU A 187 -8.44 1.41 -18.12
N ASP A 188 -9.66 1.65 -17.65
CA ASP A 188 -10.14 3.01 -17.35
C ASP A 188 -9.41 3.58 -16.13
N ASP A 189 -9.24 2.79 -15.07
CA ASP A 189 -8.50 3.18 -13.86
C ASP A 189 -7.01 3.47 -14.21
N ALA A 190 -6.37 2.68 -15.07
CA ALA A 190 -5.02 2.94 -15.58
C ALA A 190 -4.94 4.20 -16.48
N LEU A 191 -5.95 4.47 -17.32
CA LEU A 191 -6.02 5.69 -18.14
C LEU A 191 -6.20 6.96 -17.29
N ASN A 192 -7.04 6.92 -16.26
CA ASN A 192 -7.20 8.02 -15.31
C ASN A 192 -5.91 8.23 -14.49
N THR A 193 -5.24 7.15 -14.07
CA THR A 193 -3.92 7.21 -13.41
C THR A 193 -2.85 7.81 -14.34
N ALA A 194 -2.87 7.49 -15.64
CA ALA A 194 -1.96 8.08 -16.63
C ALA A 194 -2.19 9.59 -16.83
N ARG A 195 -3.45 10.04 -16.84
CA ARG A 195 -3.78 11.48 -16.89
C ARG A 195 -3.35 12.21 -15.62
N LEU A 196 -3.53 11.59 -14.45
CA LEU A 196 -3.07 12.13 -13.18
C LEU A 196 -1.54 12.25 -13.13
N LEU A 197 -0.82 11.24 -13.63
CA LEU A 197 0.64 11.27 -13.80
C LEU A 197 1.09 12.43 -14.70
N ALA A 198 0.46 12.58 -15.87
CA ALA A 198 0.76 13.67 -16.81
C ALA A 198 0.51 15.06 -16.20
N GLU A 199 -0.57 15.22 -15.42
CA GLU A 199 -0.87 16.48 -14.71
C GLU A 199 0.14 16.77 -13.59
N ILE A 200 0.59 15.75 -12.85
CA ILE A 200 1.66 15.88 -11.85
C ILE A 200 2.99 16.27 -12.52
N MET A 201 3.34 15.66 -13.66
CA MET A 201 4.51 16.04 -14.47
C MET A 201 4.41 17.49 -14.98
N ARG A 202 3.23 17.90 -15.47
CA ARG A 202 2.95 19.26 -15.96
C ARG A 202 3.11 20.33 -14.86
N ARG A 203 2.87 19.96 -13.59
CA ARG A 203 3.14 20.80 -12.41
C ARG A 203 4.62 20.87 -12.00
N GLY A 204 5.53 20.29 -12.79
CA GLY A 204 6.98 20.38 -12.57
C GLY A 204 7.51 19.40 -11.53
N VAL A 205 6.79 18.32 -11.24
CA VAL A 205 7.18 17.32 -10.24
C VAL A 205 8.10 16.28 -10.88
N LYS A 206 9.20 15.93 -10.19
CA LYS A 206 10.08 14.83 -10.62
C LYS A 206 9.47 13.50 -10.19
N ILE A 207 9.23 12.62 -11.14
CA ILE A 207 8.71 11.27 -10.88
C ILE A 207 9.89 10.32 -10.65
N THR A 208 9.91 9.64 -9.49
CA THR A 208 10.99 8.75 -9.06
C THR A 208 10.44 7.46 -8.48
N ILE A 209 11.23 6.37 -8.53
CA ILE A 209 10.84 5.07 -7.97
C ILE A 209 10.59 5.19 -6.46
N THR A 210 9.41 4.77 -6.02
CA THR A 210 9.02 4.78 -4.59
C THR A 210 8.88 3.37 -4.01
N GLY A 211 8.68 2.37 -4.86
CA GLY A 211 8.44 0.97 -4.49
C GLY A 211 9.49 0.03 -5.08
N SER A 212 9.77 -1.04 -4.35
CA SER A 212 10.73 -2.08 -4.73
C SER A 212 10.42 -3.38 -3.99
N LEU A 213 10.69 -4.53 -4.66
CA LEU A 213 10.75 -5.85 -4.04
C LEU A 213 12.09 -6.14 -3.36
N ALA A 214 13.16 -5.44 -3.75
CA ALA A 214 14.46 -5.58 -3.10
C ALA A 214 14.36 -5.15 -1.62
N PRO A 215 15.03 -5.85 -0.68
CA PRO A 215 15.07 -5.44 0.72
C PRO A 215 15.67 -4.03 0.84
N PRO A 216 15.19 -3.22 1.81
CA PRO A 216 15.78 -1.90 2.04
C PRO A 216 17.27 -2.03 2.37
N PRO A 217 18.11 -1.09 1.91
CA PRO A 217 19.53 -1.12 2.24
C PRO A 217 19.72 -1.10 3.76
N PRO A 218 20.74 -1.80 4.31
CA PRO A 218 21.03 -1.76 5.74
C PRO A 218 21.18 -0.31 6.19
N ILE A 219 20.51 0.05 7.29
CA ILE A 219 20.67 1.37 7.89
C ILE A 219 22.13 1.50 8.34
N GLN A 220 22.92 2.26 7.57
CA GLN A 220 24.23 2.70 8.03
C GLN A 220 23.99 3.61 9.23
N GLN A 221 24.15 3.06 10.42
CA GLN A 221 24.24 3.86 11.64
C GLN A 221 25.39 4.85 11.42
N LYS A 222 25.08 6.14 11.29
CA LYS A 222 26.09 7.19 11.37
C LYS A 222 26.82 6.99 12.70
N GLN A 223 28.07 6.57 12.63
CA GLN A 223 28.95 6.53 13.80
C GLN A 223 28.91 7.93 14.41
N GLN A 224 28.45 8.02 15.65
CA GLN A 224 28.56 9.27 16.40
C GLN A 224 30.06 9.61 16.49
N PRO A 225 30.46 10.89 16.31
CA PRO A 225 31.84 11.29 16.53
C PRO A 225 32.25 10.84 17.93
N GLY A 226 33.32 10.04 18.01
CA GLY A 226 33.75 9.43 19.26
C GLY A 226 34.02 10.49 20.32
N ALA A 227 33.41 10.33 21.50
CA ALA A 227 33.74 11.17 22.63
C ALA A 227 35.18 10.88 23.07
N ASN A 228 36.05 11.89 22.98
CA ASN A 228 37.43 11.78 23.48
C ASN A 228 37.41 11.48 24.99
N PRO A 229 38.21 10.52 25.48
CA PRO A 229 38.28 10.22 26.91
C PRO A 229 39.13 11.28 27.63
N CYS A 230 38.50 12.22 28.32
CA CYS A 230 39.16 12.99 29.38
C CYS A 230 39.33 12.10 30.63
N GLY A 231 40.55 12.01 31.16
CA GLY A 231 40.89 11.05 32.21
C GLY A 231 40.92 11.61 33.64
N GLY A 232 40.91 10.68 34.62
CA GLY A 232 41.09 10.92 36.06
C GLY A 232 39.84 11.43 36.79
N SER A 233 39.49 10.98 37.99
CA SER A 233 40.06 9.94 38.88
C SER A 233 38.96 9.48 39.89
N PRO A 234 39.16 8.45 40.73
CA PRO A 234 38.05 7.62 41.23
C PRO A 234 37.27 8.15 42.45
N ALA A 235 36.11 7.51 42.62
CA ALA A 235 35.01 7.74 43.57
C ALA A 235 35.34 7.97 45.06
N LEU A 236 34.41 8.69 45.72
CA LEU A 236 34.10 8.55 47.15
C LEU A 236 32.59 8.26 47.29
N ALA A 237 32.24 7.28 48.13
CA ALA A 237 30.86 6.84 48.35
C ALA A 237 30.16 7.69 49.44
N PRO A 238 28.83 7.91 49.34
CA PRO A 238 28.07 8.60 50.38
C PRO A 238 27.78 7.68 51.60
N PRO A 239 27.69 8.23 52.82
CA PRO A 239 27.39 7.48 54.05
C PRO A 239 25.89 7.10 54.17
N PRO A 240 25.52 6.16 55.07
CA PRO A 240 24.20 5.54 55.09
C PRO A 240 23.07 6.38 55.70
N ILE A 241 21.85 6.01 55.32
CA ILE A 241 20.58 6.67 55.66
C ILE A 241 20.25 6.54 57.15
N GLN A 242 19.89 7.65 57.80
CA GLN A 242 19.16 7.65 59.08
C GLN A 242 17.64 7.79 58.82
N GLN A 243 16.85 6.92 59.44
CA GLN A 243 15.38 6.96 59.39
C GLN A 243 14.83 7.85 60.52
N GLN A 244 13.74 8.56 60.27
CA GLN A 244 12.88 9.13 61.32
C GLN A 244 11.38 8.87 61.03
N PRO A 245 10.51 8.83 62.06
CA PRO A 245 9.21 8.16 61.99
C PRO A 245 8.07 9.05 61.47
N PRO A 246 6.87 8.49 61.21
CA PRO A 246 5.80 9.19 60.50
C PRO A 246 5.05 10.20 61.39
N ARG A 247 4.51 11.25 60.76
CA ARG A 247 3.52 12.14 61.40
C ARG A 247 2.13 11.87 60.82
N THR A 248 1.23 11.42 61.70
CA THR A 248 -0.21 11.35 61.49
C THR A 248 -0.88 12.63 62.04
N GLY A 249 -2.01 13.05 61.47
CA GLY A 249 -2.76 14.21 61.94
C GLY A 249 -3.91 14.58 60.99
N PRO A 250 -5.18 14.72 61.46
CA PRO A 250 -6.35 14.76 60.59
C PRO A 250 -6.96 16.16 60.42
N CYS A 251 -7.87 16.31 59.44
CA CYS A 251 -8.90 17.35 59.45
C CYS A 251 -10.24 16.77 58.96
N SER A 252 -11.29 16.97 59.77
CA SER A 252 -12.65 16.49 59.55
C SER A 252 -13.50 17.50 58.77
N GLY A 253 -14.58 17.04 58.11
CA GLY A 253 -15.52 17.93 57.41
C GLY A 253 -16.78 17.23 56.90
N THR A 254 -17.81 17.15 57.76
CA THR A 254 -19.21 16.78 57.44
C THR A 254 -20.05 18.08 57.43
N PHE A 255 -21.20 18.24 56.76
CA PHE A 255 -22.22 17.35 56.20
C PHE A 255 -22.48 17.70 54.69
N ALA A 256 -23.51 17.29 53.92
CA ALA A 256 -24.86 16.79 54.23
C ALA A 256 -25.45 15.85 53.14
N LEU A 257 -26.47 15.08 53.52
CA LEU A 257 -27.25 14.18 52.66
C LEU A 257 -28.38 14.90 51.92
N VAL A 258 -28.67 14.47 50.70
CA VAL A 258 -29.91 14.75 49.95
C VAL A 258 -30.41 13.42 49.36
N PRO A 259 -31.72 13.08 49.45
CA PRO A 259 -32.20 11.72 49.17
C PRO A 259 -32.37 11.41 47.67
N ALA A 260 -32.30 10.12 47.35
CA ALA A 260 -32.45 9.60 45.98
C ALA A 260 -33.94 9.50 45.53
N PRO A 261 -34.23 9.73 44.23
CA PRO A 261 -35.52 9.39 43.64
C PRO A 261 -35.63 7.90 43.24
N ALA A 262 -36.86 7.39 43.22
CA ALA A 262 -37.21 6.01 42.90
C ALA A 262 -37.02 5.66 41.40
N PRO A 263 -36.88 4.36 41.04
CA PRO A 263 -36.49 3.96 39.68
C PRO A 263 -37.65 4.05 38.67
N ILE A 264 -37.36 4.61 37.49
CA ILE A 264 -38.26 4.59 36.33
C ILE A 264 -38.04 3.30 35.56
N GLN A 265 -39.11 2.56 35.29
CA GLN A 265 -39.09 1.38 34.41
C GLN A 265 -38.82 1.82 32.96
N GLN A 266 -37.66 1.49 32.40
CA GLN A 266 -37.46 1.52 30.95
C GLN A 266 -37.79 0.15 30.35
N LYS A 267 -38.66 0.17 29.32
CA LYS A 267 -38.97 -1.01 28.51
C LYS A 267 -37.68 -1.53 27.85
N GLN A 268 -37.47 -2.84 27.89
CA GLN A 268 -36.46 -3.49 27.08
C GLN A 268 -36.82 -3.32 25.59
N GLN A 269 -35.86 -2.84 24.80
CA GLN A 269 -35.95 -2.75 23.35
C GLN A 269 -34.71 -3.46 22.78
N PRO A 270 -34.85 -4.31 21.74
CA PRO A 270 -33.76 -5.18 21.30
C PRO A 270 -32.58 -4.38 20.71
N PRO A 271 -31.32 -4.86 20.88
CA PRO A 271 -30.14 -4.11 20.49
C PRO A 271 -29.97 -4.01 18.97
N GLN A 272 -29.79 -2.78 18.49
CA GLN A 272 -29.28 -2.47 17.15
C GLN A 272 -27.75 -2.61 17.13
N PRO A 273 -27.12 -3.20 16.09
CA PRO A 273 -25.67 -3.29 16.01
C PRO A 273 -25.08 -1.94 15.58
N HIS A 274 -24.43 -1.24 16.52
CA HIS A 274 -23.71 -0.01 16.22
C HIS A 274 -22.26 -0.25 15.76
N ILE A 275 -21.86 0.57 14.78
CA ILE A 275 -20.53 0.65 14.17
C ILE A 275 -19.48 0.99 15.23
N ILE A 276 -18.36 0.25 15.26
CA ILE A 276 -17.19 0.59 16.07
C ILE A 276 -16.03 1.01 15.16
N SER A 277 -15.58 2.25 15.34
CA SER A 277 -14.35 2.80 14.77
C SER A 277 -13.22 2.70 15.82
N PRO A 278 -12.01 2.23 15.48
CA PRO A 278 -10.89 2.20 16.43
C PRO A 278 -10.06 3.50 16.36
N CYS A 279 -10.38 4.45 17.24
CA CYS A 279 -9.40 5.49 17.62
C CYS A 279 -8.36 4.92 18.59
N GLY A 280 -7.18 5.55 18.65
CA GLY A 280 -6.11 5.15 19.56
C GLY A 280 -6.39 5.49 21.04
N GLY A 281 -5.59 4.91 21.93
CA GLY A 281 -5.63 5.18 23.37
C GLY A 281 -5.69 3.93 24.23
N SER A 282 -4.52 3.44 24.66
CA SER A 282 -4.29 2.61 25.86
C SER A 282 -5.38 1.61 26.29
N SER A 283 -5.40 0.42 25.69
CA SER A 283 -5.88 -0.80 26.39
C SER A 283 -5.18 -2.05 25.83
N ALA A 284 -5.12 -3.12 26.63
CA ALA A 284 -4.22 -4.24 26.41
C ALA A 284 -4.59 -5.10 25.18
N CYS A 285 -3.64 -5.29 24.25
CA CYS A 285 -3.76 -6.30 23.20
C CYS A 285 -3.60 -7.71 23.80
N PHE A 286 -4.55 -8.57 23.48
CA PHE A 286 -4.45 -10.02 23.70
C PHE A 286 -3.94 -10.69 22.42
N SER A 287 -3.01 -11.64 22.57
CA SER A 287 -2.43 -12.40 21.45
C SER A 287 -2.60 -13.91 21.67
N TYR A 288 -2.64 -14.66 20.57
CA TYR A 288 -2.57 -16.12 20.55
C TYR A 288 -1.10 -16.57 20.51
N CYS A 289 -0.69 -17.44 21.43
CA CYS A 289 0.67 -17.98 21.50
C CYS A 289 0.68 -19.45 21.07
N GLY A 290 1.00 -19.72 19.79
CA GLY A 290 1.16 -21.08 19.24
C GLY A 290 2.61 -21.40 18.89
N VAL A 291 2.97 -22.69 18.90
CA VAL A 291 4.28 -23.19 18.46
C VAL A 291 4.13 -23.86 17.10
N ALA A 292 5.00 -23.52 16.14
CA ALA A 292 4.99 -24.15 14.83
C ALA A 292 5.57 -25.58 14.89
N THR A 293 4.75 -26.58 14.55
CA THR A 293 5.21 -27.94 14.24
C THR A 293 5.02 -28.21 12.74
N ARG A 294 5.77 -29.18 12.18
CA ARG A 294 5.78 -29.43 10.74
C ARG A 294 4.43 -29.98 10.25
N GLY A 295 3.55 -29.12 9.75
CA GLY A 295 2.40 -29.50 8.91
C GLY A 295 1.07 -28.81 9.21
N ALA A 296 0.89 -28.20 10.39
CA ALA A 296 -0.36 -27.52 10.78
C ALA A 296 -0.11 -26.42 11.83
N MET A 297 -1.07 -25.51 12.02
CA MET A 297 -1.01 -24.41 12.98
C MET A 297 -2.20 -24.45 13.94
N GLU A 298 -1.96 -24.88 15.17
CA GLU A 298 -2.96 -24.94 16.26
C GLU A 298 -2.91 -23.65 17.11
N PRO A 299 -4.03 -22.94 17.36
CA PRO A 299 -4.04 -21.76 18.22
C PRO A 299 -3.89 -22.11 19.70
N GLY A 300 -2.78 -21.68 20.34
CA GLY A 300 -2.58 -21.81 21.78
C GLY A 300 -3.33 -20.75 22.62
N PRO A 301 -3.35 -20.88 23.96
CA PRO A 301 -4.20 -20.06 24.83
C PRO A 301 -3.85 -18.57 24.83
N MET A 302 -4.91 -17.75 24.85
CA MET A 302 -4.87 -16.30 24.83
C MET A 302 -4.25 -15.72 26.12
N ARG A 303 -3.25 -14.84 26.00
CA ARG A 303 -2.57 -14.21 27.16
C ARG A 303 -2.35 -12.71 26.94
N SER A 304 -2.28 -11.97 28.05
CA SER A 304 -1.98 -10.53 28.08
C SER A 304 -0.47 -10.29 28.17
N GLY A 305 0.12 -9.65 27.15
CA GLY A 305 1.51 -9.23 27.15
C GLY A 305 2.52 -10.29 26.72
N CYS A 306 3.20 -10.05 25.60
CA CYS A 306 4.32 -10.83 25.11
C CYS A 306 5.52 -9.91 24.89
N ALA A 307 6.39 -9.78 25.90
CA ALA A 307 7.67 -9.12 25.72
C ALA A 307 8.62 -10.02 24.89
N ASN A 308 9.47 -9.41 24.05
CA ASN A 308 10.46 -10.04 23.16
C ASN A 308 9.90 -10.79 21.93
N TRP A 309 9.11 -10.11 21.09
CA TRP A 309 8.78 -10.60 19.73
C TRP A 309 8.97 -9.49 18.68
N THR A 310 9.55 -9.84 17.54
CA THR A 310 9.61 -8.97 16.35
C THR A 310 8.42 -9.24 15.42
N PRO A 311 7.91 -8.24 14.67
CA PRO A 311 6.79 -8.44 13.75
C PRO A 311 7.20 -9.24 12.52
N ALA A 312 6.37 -10.21 12.12
CA ALA A 312 6.36 -10.80 10.78
C ALA A 312 5.05 -10.42 10.06
N MET A 313 4.95 -10.64 8.74
CA MET A 313 3.80 -10.14 7.96
C MET A 313 2.46 -10.77 8.40
N GLY A 314 1.47 -9.92 8.68
CA GLY A 314 0.14 -10.32 9.16
C GLY A 314 0.02 -10.31 10.70
N PRO A 315 -1.02 -10.94 11.26
CA PRO A 315 -1.27 -10.95 12.71
C PRO A 315 -0.44 -12.00 13.48
N TYR A 316 0.70 -12.45 12.93
CA TYR A 316 1.48 -13.59 13.44
C TYR A 316 2.88 -13.18 13.90
N PHE A 317 3.32 -13.75 15.01
CA PHE A 317 4.63 -13.49 15.63
C PHE A 317 5.49 -14.78 15.58
N LEU A 318 6.80 -14.64 15.36
CA LEU A 318 7.77 -15.75 15.30
C LEU A 318 8.77 -15.67 16.46
N TRP A 319 9.00 -16.80 17.15
CA TRP A 319 9.90 -16.85 18.30
C TRP A 319 11.34 -16.68 17.83
N SER A 320 12.05 -15.70 18.41
CA SER A 320 13.48 -15.50 18.18
C SER A 320 14.28 -16.17 19.30
N ASN A 321 15.30 -16.94 18.92
CA ASN A 321 16.44 -17.27 19.79
C ASN A 321 17.54 -16.21 19.60
#